data_AF-A0A8I1T898-F1
#
_entry.id   AF-A0A8I1T898-F1
#
_cell.length_a   1.000
_cell.length_b   1.000
_cell.length_c   1.000
_cell.angle_alpha   90.00
_cell.angle_beta   90.00
_cell.angle_gamma   90.00
#
_symmetry.space_group_name_H-M   'P 1'
#
loop_
_entity.id
_entity.type
_entity.pdbx_description
1 polymer ?
#
loop_
_entity_poly.entity_id
_entity_poly.type
_entity_poly.pdbx_seq_one_letter_code
_entity_poly.pdbx_strand_id
1 'polypeptide(L)'
;MKTFARTLAGLGLAAAITIGLAGTANAAPADRSGDAVVLKGSDLGDLVGTEPGKIVGFAWNGRWEQIPVQVDERHTIDVRQLYPEGDFPPYVGGNAPDFDLEVYADPKTRSGADEDATFDADDELTFMGGDAGGTAPSVGSVPSGTDRSSAVKVDVDDPVGGGSAYVYLFKAAGDLDPSAGKDYVDYDFKLTNLTGSQTLKDDYGYFSQFNPEDSTVKTDDYELHSIDRWMEDQMKITMGNSTGVDILDREVAQATKTGCGRSEYTFSGRWKQDSTPGNDSSTDNEGTYIAVIDGPVRAIRSYMGANSGPYVQREHIYYQDHEQNTIFLRVHPMLDLYAWTDYSPAAIGMTYRDLKNTGGVPVDGNPDSIVPATTADVANGAYAWQQLSGPQGSVSTVVGSDTDIPNPNFGTYYLDDSTPTGANEVQCGGDGQSIGASGFGILGPVTPNTDPRLGNHNDLTVKRTRYFGPPSDGATQAENYTERVSKPLIASATASPIKSGHARIKVKLLNKRVKARPGKQVRLKLRVINNGALVIQKGTFCLTSKRGLAKKACKKIGALKLGKGRTVTVKAKVKKRVKGKRLHLNLGYTVRAESGTVAGGQPGGFNIGIRRKK
;
A
#
# COMPACT_ATOMS: atom_id res chain seq x y z
N MET A 1 -48.30 53.93 34.79
CA MET A 1 -47.16 54.82 34.49
C MET A 1 -46.03 53.99 33.91
N LYS A 2 -45.66 54.28 32.66
CA LYS A 2 -44.38 54.02 31.94
C LYS A 2 -43.67 52.63 32.03
N THR A 3 -43.93 51.83 30.99
CA THR A 3 -42.99 51.21 30.00
C THR A 3 -41.68 50.49 30.36
N PHE A 4 -41.45 49.45 29.52
CA PHE A 4 -40.24 48.69 29.15
C PHE A 4 -39.83 47.47 30.01
N ALA A 5 -39.44 46.29 29.49
CA ALA A 5 -39.60 45.61 28.21
C ALA A 5 -38.97 44.20 28.27
N ARG A 6 -39.43 43.34 27.36
CA ARG A 6 -38.82 42.13 26.75
C ARG A 6 -38.89 40.82 27.56
N THR A 7 -39.86 39.91 27.34
CA THR A 7 -40.11 38.96 26.21
C THR A 7 -38.97 37.98 25.92
N LEU A 8 -39.13 36.67 25.68
CA LEU A 8 -40.23 35.77 25.27
C LEU A 8 -39.73 34.33 25.58
N ALA A 9 -40.50 33.45 26.24
CA ALA A 9 -41.50 32.51 25.71
C ALA A 9 -40.95 31.15 25.22
N GLY A 10 -41.44 30.09 25.85
CA GLY A 10 -41.37 28.73 25.34
C GLY A 10 -42.52 28.43 24.38
N LEU A 11 -42.38 27.34 23.63
CA LEU A 11 -43.47 26.52 23.10
C LEU A 11 -42.90 25.24 22.50
N GLY A 12 -43.52 24.12 22.88
CA GLY A 12 -43.24 22.81 22.34
C GLY A 12 -44.02 22.50 21.05
N LEU A 13 -43.48 21.50 20.35
CA LEU A 13 -44.07 20.54 19.43
C LEU A 13 -44.83 21.02 18.16
N ALA A 14 -44.21 20.78 17.01
CA ALA A 14 -44.88 20.25 15.82
C ALA A 14 -43.89 19.40 15.00
N ALA A 15 -44.29 18.17 14.69
CA ALA A 15 -43.51 17.18 13.96
C ALA A 15 -43.29 17.57 12.50
N ALA A 16 -42.03 17.48 12.05
CA ALA A 16 -41.67 17.45 10.63
C ALA A 16 -40.97 16.10 10.35
N ILE A 17 -41.67 15.21 9.65
CA ILE A 17 -41.08 14.02 9.04
C ILE A 17 -40.19 14.51 7.89
N THR A 18 -38.91 14.69 8.16
CA THR A 18 -37.89 14.84 7.12
C THR A 18 -37.55 13.46 6.61
N ILE A 19 -38.05 13.13 5.41
CA ILE A 19 -37.46 12.09 4.56
C ILE A 19 -36.06 12.58 4.19
N GLY A 20 -35.07 12.15 4.98
CA GLY A 20 -33.65 12.32 4.66
C GLY A 20 -33.30 11.41 3.48
N LEU A 21 -33.23 11.99 2.29
CA LEU A 21 -32.53 11.37 1.17
C LEU A 21 -31.04 11.26 1.53
N ALA A 22 -30.57 10.01 1.58
CA ALA A 22 -29.22 9.49 1.49
C ALA A 22 -28.05 10.50 1.40
N GLY A 23 -27.08 10.32 2.29
CA GLY A 23 -25.77 10.96 2.19
C GLY A 23 -24.96 10.86 3.47
N THR A 24 -24.68 9.64 3.95
CA THR A 24 -23.56 9.41 4.87
C THR A 24 -22.47 8.74 4.06
N ALA A 25 -21.33 9.42 3.94
CA ALA A 25 -20.13 8.91 3.34
C ALA A 25 -19.68 7.66 4.11
N ASN A 26 -19.60 6.52 3.44
CA ASN A 26 -18.65 5.50 3.85
C ASN A 26 -17.31 5.94 3.25
N ALA A 27 -16.47 6.53 4.09
CA ALA A 27 -15.11 6.96 3.77
C ALA A 27 -14.17 6.15 4.67
N ALA A 28 -13.21 5.46 4.04
CA ALA A 28 -12.33 4.42 4.59
C ALA A 28 -13.07 3.26 5.32
N PRO A 29 -12.51 2.04 5.39
CA PRO A 29 -12.73 1.25 6.59
C PRO A 29 -12.06 2.05 7.72
N ALA A 30 -12.83 2.88 8.44
CA ALA A 30 -12.31 3.93 9.32
C ALA A 30 -11.41 3.40 10.46
N ASP A 31 -11.38 2.09 10.68
CA ASP A 31 -10.57 1.41 11.69
C ASP A 31 -9.29 0.75 11.13
N ARG A 32 -9.03 0.81 9.81
CA ARG A 32 -7.88 0.17 9.13
C ARG A 32 -6.95 1.19 8.48
N SER A 33 -6.75 2.35 9.13
CA SER A 33 -6.03 3.47 8.51
C SER A 33 -4.55 3.19 8.27
N GLY A 34 -3.90 2.47 9.19
CA GLY A 34 -2.50 2.07 9.11
C GLY A 34 -2.24 0.81 8.29
N ASP A 35 -3.28 0.11 7.83
CA ASP A 35 -3.12 -1.07 7.00
C ASP A 35 -2.79 -0.68 5.56
N ALA A 36 -1.71 -1.24 5.03
CA ALA A 36 -1.34 -1.05 3.64
C ALA A 36 -2.19 -1.90 2.70
N VAL A 37 -2.46 -1.36 1.51
CA VAL A 37 -3.03 -2.08 0.38
C VAL A 37 -1.94 -2.23 -0.68
N VAL A 38 -1.62 -3.47 -1.03
CA VAL A 38 -0.62 -3.81 -2.05
C VAL A 38 -1.31 -4.53 -3.20
N LEU A 39 -1.08 -4.05 -4.42
CA LEU A 39 -1.57 -4.66 -5.67
C LEU A 39 -0.39 -5.02 -6.56
N LYS A 40 -0.44 -6.17 -7.22
CA LYS A 40 0.54 -6.51 -8.25
C LYS A 40 0.20 -5.76 -9.55
N GLY A 41 1.21 -5.43 -10.34
CA GLY A 41 0.98 -4.75 -11.62
C GLY A 41 0.19 -5.60 -12.63
N SER A 42 0.22 -6.93 -12.48
CA SER A 42 -0.69 -7.86 -13.17
C SER A 42 -2.18 -7.62 -12.90
N ASP A 43 -2.56 -7.03 -11.76
CA ASP A 43 -3.93 -6.60 -11.46
C ASP A 43 -4.27 -5.23 -12.07
N LEU A 44 -3.26 -4.50 -12.55
CA LEU A 44 -3.31 -3.09 -12.93
C LEU A 44 -2.97 -2.86 -14.42
N GLY A 45 -3.42 -3.75 -15.30
CA GLY A 45 -3.05 -3.77 -16.72
C GLY A 45 -3.23 -2.46 -17.52
N ASP A 46 -4.11 -1.54 -17.10
CA ASP A 46 -4.25 -0.22 -17.73
C ASP A 46 -3.09 0.75 -17.41
N LEU A 47 -2.32 0.45 -16.36
CA LEU A 47 -1.16 1.19 -15.90
C LEU A 47 0.16 0.57 -16.36
N VAL A 48 0.17 -0.69 -16.80
CA VAL A 48 1.36 -1.37 -17.32
C VAL A 48 2.04 -0.55 -18.43
N GLY A 49 3.37 -0.56 -18.44
CA GLY A 49 4.23 0.22 -19.34
C GLY A 49 4.31 1.71 -18.99
N THR A 50 3.96 2.09 -17.76
CA THR A 50 4.10 3.47 -17.27
C THR A 50 5.35 3.57 -16.41
N GLU A 51 6.14 4.62 -16.59
CA GLU A 51 7.21 4.96 -15.64
C GLU A 51 6.65 5.00 -14.20
N PRO A 52 7.25 4.29 -13.22
CA PRO A 52 6.76 4.22 -11.85
C PRO A 52 6.40 5.59 -11.24
N GLY A 53 7.30 6.58 -11.41
CA GLY A 53 7.12 7.96 -10.95
C GLY A 53 5.99 8.76 -11.64
N LYS A 54 5.27 8.16 -12.58
CA LYS A 54 4.11 8.74 -13.28
C LYS A 54 2.79 8.08 -12.91
N ILE A 55 2.76 7.12 -11.99
CA ILE A 55 1.52 6.57 -11.46
C ILE A 55 1.10 7.36 -10.21
N VAL A 56 -0.12 7.88 -10.20
CA VAL A 56 -0.63 8.74 -9.11
C VAL A 56 -1.99 8.28 -8.61
N GLY A 57 -2.20 8.38 -7.30
CA GLY A 57 -3.45 7.99 -6.63
C GLY A 57 -4.31 9.17 -6.20
N PHE A 58 -5.63 8.97 -6.22
CA PHE A 58 -6.62 9.92 -5.73
C PHE A 58 -7.75 9.26 -4.97
N ALA A 59 -8.22 9.93 -3.93
CA ALA A 59 -9.45 9.63 -3.21
C ALA A 59 -10.56 10.62 -3.55
N TRP A 60 -11.81 10.24 -3.27
CA TRP A 60 -12.97 11.11 -3.42
C TRP A 60 -13.70 11.35 -2.10
N ASN A 61 -13.56 12.57 -1.58
CA ASN A 61 -14.21 13.04 -0.34
C ASN A 61 -15.13 14.23 -0.64
N GLY A 62 -15.95 14.11 -1.68
CA GLY A 62 -16.76 15.20 -2.24
C GLY A 62 -15.99 16.13 -3.20
N ARG A 63 -14.66 15.96 -3.25
CA ARG A 63 -13.74 16.50 -4.26
C ARG A 63 -12.61 15.49 -4.47
N TRP A 64 -11.85 15.67 -5.55
CA TRP A 64 -10.62 14.91 -5.78
C TRP A 64 -9.53 15.39 -4.82
N GLU A 65 -8.92 14.44 -4.11
CA GLU A 65 -7.78 14.67 -3.23
C GLU A 65 -6.70 13.67 -3.66
N GLN A 66 -5.50 14.17 -3.91
CA GLN A 66 -4.37 13.30 -4.23
C GLN A 66 -3.94 12.58 -2.95
N ILE A 67 -3.54 11.33 -3.09
CA ILE A 67 -3.04 10.51 -1.98
C ILE A 67 -1.65 9.96 -2.33
N PRO A 68 -0.80 9.69 -1.34
CA PRO A 68 0.47 9.01 -1.57
C PRO A 68 0.23 7.63 -2.17
N VAL A 69 0.99 7.32 -3.21
CA VAL A 69 1.16 5.97 -3.74
C VAL A 69 2.64 5.74 -3.97
N GLN A 70 3.05 4.48 -3.87
CA GLN A 70 4.42 4.06 -4.11
C GLN A 70 4.40 2.84 -5.02
N VAL A 71 5.35 2.80 -5.95
CA VAL A 71 5.61 1.65 -6.80
C VAL A 71 6.96 1.11 -6.38
N ASP A 72 6.99 -0.16 -6.01
CA ASP A 72 8.22 -0.90 -5.70
C ASP A 72 8.46 -1.88 -6.83
N GLU A 73 9.52 -1.64 -7.61
CA GLU A 73 9.89 -2.50 -8.73
C GLU A 73 10.36 -3.87 -8.22
N ARG A 74 9.99 -4.94 -8.93
CA ARG A 74 10.36 -6.32 -8.57
C ARG A 74 10.71 -7.10 -9.82
N HIS A 75 11.73 -7.92 -9.71
CA HIS A 75 12.16 -8.80 -10.79
C HIS A 75 12.65 -10.15 -10.28
N THR A 76 12.77 -11.12 -11.18
CA THR A 76 13.37 -12.41 -10.88
C THR A 76 14.86 -12.42 -11.22
N ILE A 77 15.68 -12.78 -10.25
CA ILE A 77 17.13 -12.97 -10.44
C ILE A 77 17.53 -14.39 -10.07
N ASP A 78 18.66 -14.82 -10.64
CA ASP A 78 19.40 -15.94 -10.07
C ASP A 78 19.99 -15.49 -8.72
N VAL A 79 19.66 -16.22 -7.65
CA VAL A 79 20.12 -15.91 -6.28
C VAL A 79 21.64 -15.80 -6.16
N ARG A 80 22.41 -16.44 -7.05
CA ARG A 80 23.87 -16.34 -7.11
C ARG A 80 24.35 -14.93 -7.38
N GLN A 81 23.59 -14.14 -8.13
CA GLN A 81 23.98 -12.78 -8.53
C GLN A 81 24.08 -11.83 -7.33
N LEU A 82 23.42 -12.16 -6.22
CA LEU A 82 23.49 -11.41 -4.97
C LEU A 82 24.87 -11.44 -4.29
N TYR A 83 25.75 -12.36 -4.71
CA TYR A 83 27.12 -12.50 -4.22
C TYR A 83 28.14 -12.22 -5.34
N PRO A 84 29.31 -11.63 -5.05
CA PRO A 84 30.37 -11.49 -6.05
C PRO A 84 30.93 -12.85 -6.50
N GLU A 85 31.59 -12.87 -7.65
CA GLU A 85 32.48 -13.98 -8.02
C GLU A 85 33.70 -13.98 -7.10
N GLY A 86 34.14 -15.15 -6.64
CA GLY A 86 35.30 -15.27 -5.76
C GLY A 86 35.53 -16.70 -5.26
N ASP A 87 36.69 -16.92 -4.65
CA ASP A 87 37.08 -18.19 -4.04
C ASP A 87 36.44 -18.34 -2.64
N PHE A 88 35.12 -18.51 -2.63
CA PHE A 88 34.34 -18.72 -1.41
C PHE A 88 34.09 -20.22 -1.17
N PRO A 89 33.75 -20.64 0.08
CA PRO A 89 33.25 -21.98 0.33
C PRO A 89 32.04 -22.29 -0.57
N PRO A 90 31.84 -23.55 -1.03
CA PRO A 90 30.80 -23.87 -2.01
C PRO A 90 29.37 -23.50 -1.61
N TYR A 91 29.10 -23.40 -0.30
CA TYR A 91 27.78 -23.01 0.20
C TYR A 91 27.52 -21.50 0.05
N VAL A 92 28.53 -20.66 -0.23
CA VAL A 92 28.45 -19.21 -0.42
C VAL A 92 28.83 -18.89 -1.85
N GLY A 93 27.86 -18.59 -2.72
CA GLY A 93 28.16 -18.22 -4.11
C GLY A 93 29.04 -19.23 -4.87
N GLY A 94 29.05 -20.51 -4.49
CA GLY A 94 29.74 -21.56 -5.23
C GLY A 94 28.99 -22.00 -6.48
N ASN A 95 29.60 -22.87 -7.30
CA ASN A 95 29.02 -23.45 -8.52
C ASN A 95 27.91 -24.50 -8.26
N ALA A 96 27.16 -24.37 -7.18
CA ALA A 96 26.02 -25.23 -6.87
C ALA A 96 24.87 -24.97 -7.89
N PRO A 97 23.88 -25.85 -8.04
CA PRO A 97 22.69 -25.49 -8.78
C PRO A 97 22.01 -24.32 -8.06
N ASP A 98 21.97 -23.17 -8.73
CA ASP A 98 21.29 -21.99 -8.23
C ASP A 98 19.78 -22.09 -8.45
N PHE A 99 19.03 -21.15 -7.86
CA PHE A 99 17.58 -21.04 -7.99
C PHE A 99 17.17 -19.59 -8.23
N ASP A 100 16.05 -19.43 -8.92
CA ASP A 100 15.47 -18.14 -9.23
C ASP A 100 14.71 -17.59 -8.01
N LEU A 101 14.85 -16.29 -7.77
CA LEU A 101 14.19 -15.58 -6.67
C LEU A 101 13.60 -14.27 -7.18
N GLU A 102 12.30 -14.05 -6.92
CA GLU A 102 11.67 -12.74 -7.10
C GLU A 102 12.06 -11.82 -5.93
N VAL A 103 12.73 -10.71 -6.23
CA VAL A 103 13.23 -9.74 -5.25
C VAL A 103 12.80 -8.33 -5.60
N TYR A 104 12.84 -7.42 -4.61
CA TYR A 104 12.77 -5.99 -4.89
C TYR A 104 14.00 -5.54 -5.69
N ALA A 105 13.74 -4.84 -6.78
CA ALA A 105 14.78 -4.24 -7.59
C ALA A 105 15.37 -3.02 -6.86
N ASP A 106 16.69 -3.03 -6.67
CA ASP A 106 17.43 -1.91 -6.12
C ASP A 106 18.77 -1.74 -6.90
N PRO A 107 18.87 -0.71 -7.76
CA PRO A 107 20.10 -0.44 -8.51
C PRO A 107 21.34 -0.22 -7.63
N LYS A 108 21.16 0.13 -6.34
CA LYS A 108 22.25 0.38 -5.38
C LYS A 108 22.81 -0.89 -4.75
N THR A 109 22.13 -2.03 -4.90
CA THR A 109 22.56 -3.33 -4.39
C THR A 109 22.95 -4.28 -5.52
N ARG A 110 23.18 -5.55 -5.18
CA ARG A 110 23.39 -6.62 -6.15
C ARG A 110 22.11 -7.25 -6.69
N SER A 111 20.93 -6.96 -6.13
CA SER A 111 19.68 -7.32 -6.83
C SER A 111 19.61 -6.57 -8.16
N GLY A 112 20.02 -5.29 -8.16
CA GLY A 112 20.13 -4.49 -9.36
C GLY A 112 18.80 -3.86 -9.75
N ALA A 113 18.81 -3.13 -10.85
CA ALA A 113 17.60 -2.53 -11.41
C ALA A 113 16.71 -3.61 -12.04
N ASP A 114 15.44 -3.30 -12.16
CA ASP A 114 14.54 -4.07 -13.02
C ASP A 114 15.04 -4.06 -14.47
N GLU A 115 14.90 -5.18 -15.16
CA GLU A 115 15.16 -5.25 -16.60
C GLU A 115 14.12 -4.44 -17.40
N ASP A 116 12.85 -4.43 -16.94
CA ASP A 116 11.81 -3.52 -17.42
C ASP A 116 11.64 -2.36 -16.42
N ALA A 117 12.28 -1.23 -16.70
CA ALA A 117 12.18 -0.02 -15.87
C ALA A 117 10.80 0.69 -15.95
N THR A 118 9.77 0.00 -16.46
CA THR A 118 8.40 0.50 -16.51
C THR A 118 7.48 -0.43 -15.74
N PHE A 119 6.46 0.14 -15.12
CA PHE A 119 5.53 -0.62 -14.29
C PHE A 119 4.97 -1.84 -15.03
N ASP A 120 5.20 -3.04 -14.51
CA ASP A 120 4.88 -4.28 -15.23
C ASP A 120 4.05 -5.28 -14.41
N ALA A 121 4.32 -6.58 -14.43
CA ALA A 121 3.43 -7.60 -13.86
C ALA A 121 3.76 -7.98 -12.41
N ASP A 122 5.04 -8.03 -12.08
CA ASP A 122 5.62 -8.43 -10.79
C ASP A 122 5.78 -7.25 -9.83
N ASP A 123 5.83 -6.03 -10.36
CA ASP A 123 5.83 -4.79 -9.58
C ASP A 123 4.68 -4.68 -8.59
N GLU A 124 4.94 -3.98 -7.50
CA GLU A 124 3.95 -3.69 -6.46
C GLU A 124 3.57 -2.21 -6.47
N LEU A 125 2.25 -1.93 -6.47
CA LEU A 125 1.73 -0.61 -6.15
C LEU A 125 1.09 -0.64 -4.77
N THR A 126 1.52 0.27 -3.90
CA THR A 126 1.07 0.36 -2.51
C THR A 126 0.50 1.74 -2.15
N PHE A 127 -0.45 1.75 -1.22
CA PHE A 127 -1.00 2.94 -0.56
C PHE A 127 -1.61 2.56 0.80
N MET A 128 -1.85 3.54 1.68
CA MET A 128 -2.47 3.29 2.99
C MET A 128 -3.99 3.21 2.90
N GLY A 129 -4.60 2.24 3.59
CA GLY A 129 -6.05 2.07 3.67
C GLY A 129 -6.78 3.32 4.17
N GLY A 130 -6.15 4.09 5.05
CA GLY A 130 -6.66 5.37 5.57
C GLY A 130 -6.77 6.48 4.52
N ASP A 131 -6.05 6.36 3.41
CA ASP A 131 -6.13 7.32 2.30
C ASP A 131 -7.30 7.04 1.35
N ALA A 132 -7.97 5.89 1.48
CA ALA A 132 -9.09 5.54 0.61
C ALA A 132 -10.34 6.40 0.88
N GLY A 133 -11.05 6.78 -0.18
CA GLY A 133 -12.21 7.66 -0.11
C GLY A 133 -13.54 6.98 -0.46
N GLY A 134 -14.57 7.81 -0.65
CA GLY A 134 -15.87 7.36 -1.15
C GLY A 134 -15.90 7.17 -2.66
N THR A 135 -17.06 6.76 -3.20
CA THR A 135 -17.22 6.58 -4.65
C THR A 135 -17.19 7.91 -5.39
N ALA A 136 -16.24 8.08 -6.32
CA ALA A 136 -16.21 9.19 -7.23
C ALA A 136 -17.39 9.15 -8.24
N PRO A 137 -17.90 10.31 -8.69
CA PRO A 137 -18.93 10.37 -9.72
C PRO A 137 -18.46 9.70 -11.02
N SER A 138 -19.26 8.79 -11.56
CA SER A 138 -19.02 8.15 -12.87
C SER A 138 -19.07 9.11 -14.07
N VAL A 139 -19.45 10.37 -13.82
CA VAL A 139 -19.55 11.45 -14.81
C VAL A 139 -19.01 12.72 -14.19
N GLY A 140 -17.96 13.31 -14.76
CA GLY A 140 -17.36 14.52 -14.19
C GLY A 140 -15.97 14.86 -14.72
N SER A 141 -15.36 15.87 -14.11
CA SER A 141 -13.92 16.15 -14.27
C SER A 141 -13.11 15.04 -13.61
N VAL A 142 -12.04 14.61 -14.28
CA VAL A 142 -10.93 13.88 -13.64
C VAL A 142 -10.09 14.86 -12.82
N PRO A 143 -9.21 14.39 -11.91
CA PRO A 143 -8.18 15.23 -11.33
C PRO A 143 -7.41 15.99 -12.41
N SER A 144 -7.01 17.23 -12.11
CA SER A 144 -6.21 18.01 -13.06
C SER A 144 -4.83 17.37 -13.20
N GLY A 145 -4.29 17.33 -14.41
CA GLY A 145 -2.95 16.78 -14.64
C GLY A 145 -2.90 15.26 -14.77
N THR A 146 -4.03 14.55 -14.89
CA THR A 146 -4.07 13.11 -15.14
C THR A 146 -4.58 12.75 -16.53
N ASP A 147 -4.17 11.60 -17.05
CA ASP A 147 -4.79 11.00 -18.23
C ASP A 147 -6.07 10.24 -17.84
N ARG A 148 -7.22 10.72 -18.33
CA ARG A 148 -8.51 10.05 -18.14
C ARG A 148 -8.51 8.62 -18.71
N SER A 149 -7.74 8.36 -19.77
CA SER A 149 -7.77 7.09 -20.48
C SER A 149 -7.17 5.94 -19.68
N SER A 150 -6.34 6.24 -18.68
CA SER A 150 -5.70 5.26 -17.81
C SER A 150 -6.42 5.09 -16.47
N ALA A 151 -7.63 5.64 -16.29
CA ALA A 151 -8.28 5.66 -15.00
C ALA A 151 -8.63 4.24 -14.54
N VAL A 152 -8.02 3.81 -13.43
CA VAL A 152 -8.31 2.55 -12.73
C VAL A 152 -9.03 2.89 -11.42
N LYS A 153 -10.06 2.11 -11.09
CA LYS A 153 -10.73 2.15 -9.81
C LYS A 153 -10.27 0.92 -9.01
N VAL A 154 -9.80 1.17 -7.79
CA VAL A 154 -9.50 0.15 -6.80
C VAL A 154 -10.63 0.14 -5.78
N ASP A 155 -11.28 -1.01 -5.64
CA ASP A 155 -12.21 -1.33 -4.56
C ASP A 155 -11.39 -1.90 -3.40
N VAL A 156 -11.53 -1.33 -2.20
CA VAL A 156 -10.85 -1.78 -0.98
C VAL A 156 -11.91 -2.21 0.02
N ASP A 157 -11.91 -3.49 0.39
CA ASP A 157 -12.87 -4.10 1.29
C ASP A 157 -12.18 -4.56 2.59
N ASP A 158 -12.80 -4.25 3.73
CA ASP A 158 -12.36 -4.74 5.04
C ASP A 158 -13.10 -6.03 5.42
N PRO A 159 -12.44 -7.20 5.42
CA PRO A 159 -13.06 -8.47 5.76
C PRO A 159 -13.34 -8.65 7.27
N VAL A 160 -12.81 -7.78 8.14
CA VAL A 160 -12.96 -7.86 9.60
C VAL A 160 -14.08 -6.94 10.08
N GLY A 161 -13.88 -5.62 9.94
CA GLY A 161 -14.84 -4.60 10.38
C GLY A 161 -16.00 -4.38 9.41
N GLY A 162 -15.87 -4.85 8.17
CA GLY A 162 -16.78 -4.55 7.08
C GLY A 162 -16.61 -3.12 6.55
N GLY A 163 -17.14 -2.88 5.36
CA GLY A 163 -17.06 -1.58 4.69
C GLY A 163 -16.20 -1.64 3.43
N SER A 164 -16.48 -0.70 2.54
CA SER A 164 -15.79 -0.57 1.26
C SER A 164 -15.35 0.88 1.09
N ALA A 165 -14.13 1.07 0.62
CA ALA A 165 -13.58 2.36 0.22
C ALA A 165 -12.95 2.25 -1.17
N TYR A 166 -12.57 3.39 -1.74
CA TYR A 166 -12.13 3.45 -3.12
C TYR A 166 -10.91 4.35 -3.29
N VAL A 167 -9.98 3.87 -4.11
CA VAL A 167 -8.85 4.64 -4.65
C VAL A 167 -8.97 4.68 -6.18
N TYR A 168 -8.52 5.78 -6.77
CA TYR A 168 -8.52 5.98 -8.21
C TYR A 168 -7.11 6.27 -8.69
N LEU A 169 -6.55 5.37 -9.50
CA LEU A 169 -5.20 5.46 -10.03
C LEU A 169 -5.24 6.01 -11.46
N PHE A 170 -4.23 6.81 -11.80
CA PHE A 170 -4.06 7.39 -13.13
C PHE A 170 -2.58 7.48 -13.53
N LYS A 171 -2.32 7.57 -14.83
CA LYS A 171 -1.06 8.08 -15.36
C LYS A 171 -1.08 9.61 -15.25
N ALA A 172 -0.01 10.19 -14.73
CA ALA A 172 0.20 11.62 -14.70
C ALA A 172 0.46 12.15 -16.13
N ALA A 173 -0.20 13.25 -16.49
CA ALA A 173 -0.04 13.96 -17.75
C ALA A 173 0.92 15.17 -17.63
N GLY A 174 1.61 15.30 -16.50
CA GLY A 174 2.51 16.40 -16.14
C GLY A 174 3.37 16.06 -14.92
N ASP A 175 3.51 17.00 -14.00
CA ASP A 175 4.44 16.95 -12.86
C ASP A 175 3.74 16.63 -11.53
N LEU A 176 2.68 15.82 -11.55
CA LEU A 176 2.10 15.33 -10.31
C LEU A 176 3.09 14.37 -9.64
N ASP A 177 3.35 14.59 -8.37
CA ASP A 177 4.22 13.78 -7.53
C ASP A 177 3.42 12.63 -6.89
N PRO A 178 3.77 11.35 -7.09
CA PRO A 178 3.13 10.21 -6.45
C PRO A 178 3.05 10.28 -4.92
N SER A 179 3.98 10.95 -4.25
CA SER A 179 3.96 11.13 -2.78
C SER A 179 2.79 11.99 -2.29
N ALA A 180 2.22 12.82 -3.18
CA ALA A 180 1.24 13.85 -2.82
C ALA A 180 1.72 14.81 -1.70
N GLY A 181 3.03 14.93 -1.50
CA GLY A 181 3.63 15.74 -0.44
C GLY A 181 3.44 15.14 0.97
N LYS A 182 3.16 13.84 1.05
CA LYS A 182 3.10 13.08 2.31
C LYS A 182 4.18 12.02 2.31
N ASP A 183 4.76 11.82 3.47
CA ASP A 183 5.79 10.84 3.74
C ASP A 183 5.47 10.18 5.07
N TYR A 184 5.19 8.88 5.06
CA TYR A 184 4.74 8.13 6.23
C TYR A 184 5.89 7.55 7.05
N VAL A 185 7.05 7.38 6.42
CA VAL A 185 8.20 6.71 7.01
C VAL A 185 9.48 7.26 6.38
N ASP A 186 10.39 7.71 7.23
CA ASP A 186 11.72 8.18 6.86
C ASP A 186 12.72 7.08 7.20
N TYR A 187 13.40 6.54 6.18
CA TYR A 187 14.43 5.52 6.36
C TYR A 187 15.81 6.02 5.93
N ASP A 188 16.63 6.36 6.93
CA ASP A 188 18.03 6.73 6.74
C ASP A 188 18.91 5.50 6.87
N PHE A 189 19.26 4.88 5.73
CA PHE A 189 20.20 3.76 5.70
C PHE A 189 21.64 4.21 5.59
N LYS A 190 22.51 3.62 6.42
CA LYS A 190 23.94 3.93 6.40
C LYS A 190 24.81 2.79 6.87
N LEU A 191 25.83 2.47 6.07
CA LEU A 191 26.98 1.69 6.51
C LEU A 191 28.11 2.61 6.93
N THR A 192 28.64 2.41 8.13
CA THR A 192 29.64 3.31 8.74
C THR A 192 31.07 3.08 8.25
N ASN A 193 31.33 1.92 7.62
CA ASN A 193 32.64 1.58 7.07
C ASN A 193 32.82 1.99 5.60
N LEU A 194 31.74 2.37 4.91
CA LEU A 194 31.82 2.87 3.53
C LEU A 194 32.23 4.34 3.50
N THR A 195 33.23 4.65 2.69
CA THR A 195 33.69 6.03 2.43
C THR A 195 33.01 6.61 1.18
N GLY A 196 33.12 7.92 0.95
CA GLY A 196 32.29 8.63 -0.04
C GLY A 196 32.41 8.20 -1.51
N SER A 197 33.41 7.41 -1.90
CA SER A 197 33.50 6.82 -3.25
C SER A 197 33.03 5.36 -3.31
N GLN A 198 32.76 4.76 -2.16
CA GLN A 198 32.38 3.36 -2.04
C GLN A 198 30.87 3.19 -2.10
N THR A 199 30.41 2.04 -2.59
CA THR A 199 28.99 1.73 -2.75
C THR A 199 28.61 0.44 -2.05
N LEU A 200 27.34 0.31 -1.68
CA LEU A 200 26.80 -0.93 -1.12
C LEU A 200 27.00 -2.12 -2.08
N LYS A 201 26.83 -1.91 -3.39
CA LYS A 201 27.02 -2.95 -4.41
C LYS A 201 28.46 -3.44 -4.54
N ASP A 202 29.42 -2.53 -4.58
CA ASP A 202 30.80 -2.88 -4.95
C ASP A 202 31.74 -3.07 -3.76
N ASP A 203 31.46 -2.42 -2.62
CA ASP A 203 32.38 -2.35 -1.48
C ASP A 203 31.87 -3.04 -0.21
N TYR A 204 30.64 -3.57 -0.22
CA TYR A 204 30.13 -4.38 0.88
C TYR A 204 30.98 -5.65 1.08
N GLY A 205 31.26 -5.99 2.33
CA GLY A 205 32.02 -7.18 2.68
C GLY A 205 31.14 -8.44 2.70
N TYR A 206 31.10 -9.20 1.62
CA TYR A 206 30.17 -10.33 1.46
C TYR A 206 30.53 -11.62 2.22
N PHE A 207 31.79 -11.79 2.63
CA PHE A 207 32.31 -13.00 3.26
C PHE A 207 33.43 -12.66 4.24
N SER A 208 33.37 -13.14 5.48
CA SER A 208 34.39 -12.87 6.51
C SER A 208 34.71 -11.39 6.76
N GLN A 209 33.75 -10.49 6.56
CA GLN A 209 33.95 -9.04 6.66
C GLN A 209 32.86 -8.37 7.50
N PHE A 210 33.26 -7.41 8.33
CA PHE A 210 32.35 -6.68 9.20
C PHE A 210 31.79 -5.43 8.50
N ASN A 211 30.45 -5.31 8.46
CA ASN A 211 29.73 -4.21 7.77
C ASN A 211 28.81 -3.46 8.74
N PRO A 212 29.36 -2.68 9.68
CA PRO A 212 28.56 -1.97 10.67
C PRO A 212 27.57 -1.00 10.01
N GLU A 213 26.31 -1.13 10.40
CA GLU A 213 25.22 -0.24 10.05
C GLU A 213 24.99 0.81 11.17
N ASP A 214 24.33 1.91 10.80
CA ASP A 214 23.91 3.03 11.67
C ASP A 214 22.67 3.65 11.03
N SER A 215 21.61 2.83 10.91
CA SER A 215 20.39 3.19 10.19
C SER A 215 19.24 3.47 11.12
N THR A 216 18.40 4.44 10.75
CA THR A 216 17.19 4.80 11.52
C THR A 216 15.95 4.70 10.66
N VAL A 217 14.90 4.09 11.20
CA VAL A 217 13.53 4.21 10.68
C VAL A 217 12.75 5.11 11.61
N LYS A 218 12.10 6.13 11.07
CA LYS A 218 11.32 7.08 11.84
C LYS A 218 9.95 7.34 11.23
N THR A 219 8.92 7.28 12.06
CA THR A 219 7.55 7.64 11.70
C THR A 219 6.99 8.62 12.74
N ASP A 220 5.72 8.99 12.60
CA ASP A 220 5.01 9.72 13.66
C ASP A 220 4.78 8.85 14.92
N ASP A 221 4.74 7.53 14.76
CA ASP A 221 4.30 6.59 15.81
C ASP A 221 5.46 5.85 16.49
N TYR A 222 6.61 5.70 15.83
CA TYR A 222 7.78 5.03 16.39
C TYR A 222 9.12 5.44 15.74
N GLU A 223 10.22 5.05 16.40
CA GLU A 223 11.60 5.14 15.90
C GLU A 223 12.32 3.81 16.19
N LEU A 224 12.98 3.24 15.19
CA LEU A 224 13.85 2.06 15.31
C LEU A 224 15.27 2.40 14.85
N HIS A 225 16.27 1.78 15.46
CA HIS A 225 17.67 1.88 15.03
C HIS A 225 18.27 0.50 14.78
N SER A 226 19.00 0.37 13.69
CA SER A 226 19.73 -0.85 13.30
C SER A 226 21.23 -0.57 13.27
N ILE A 227 22.00 -1.45 13.92
CA ILE A 227 23.47 -1.40 13.92
C ILE A 227 24.11 -2.46 13.03
N ASP A 228 23.32 -3.40 12.52
CA ASP A 228 23.74 -4.38 11.52
C ASP A 228 22.54 -5.12 10.92
N ARG A 229 22.79 -6.00 9.93
CA ARG A 229 21.74 -6.82 9.27
C ARG A 229 20.77 -7.42 10.27
N TRP A 230 21.26 -8.21 11.23
CA TRP A 230 20.43 -8.91 12.20
C TRP A 230 20.23 -8.17 13.53
N MET A 231 20.65 -6.91 13.64
CA MET A 231 20.76 -6.22 14.93
C MET A 231 20.04 -4.88 14.94
N GLU A 232 18.94 -4.83 15.68
CA GLU A 232 18.27 -3.59 16.13
C GLU A 232 18.59 -3.38 17.62
N ASP A 233 18.91 -2.14 18.00
CA ASP A 233 19.34 -1.75 19.36
C ASP A 233 18.57 -0.55 19.92
N GLN A 234 17.57 -0.04 19.19
CA GLN A 234 16.63 0.96 19.68
C GLN A 234 15.20 0.68 19.24
N MET A 235 14.26 0.91 20.17
CA MET A 235 12.84 0.98 19.90
C MET A 235 12.20 2.05 20.77
N LYS A 236 11.74 3.13 20.15
CA LYS A 236 10.97 4.19 20.83
C LYS A 236 9.57 4.25 20.25
N ILE A 237 8.58 4.39 21.11
CA ILE A 237 7.18 4.55 20.72
C ILE A 237 6.78 5.99 21.00
N THR A 238 6.30 6.68 19.97
CA THR A 238 5.86 8.09 20.03
C THR A 238 4.37 8.25 19.83
N MET A 239 3.64 7.17 19.51
CA MET A 239 2.20 7.22 19.33
C MET A 239 1.47 7.69 20.60
N GLY A 240 0.54 8.63 20.43
CA GLY A 240 -0.31 9.13 21.52
C GLY A 240 0.47 9.92 22.57
N ASN A 241 0.38 9.50 23.84
CA ASN A 241 1.07 10.13 24.98
C ASN A 241 2.19 9.25 25.54
N SER A 242 2.73 8.36 24.72
CA SER A 242 3.88 7.50 25.03
C SER A 242 5.08 8.33 25.46
N THR A 243 5.88 7.81 26.39
CA THR A 243 7.05 8.56 26.92
C THR A 243 8.18 8.76 25.91
N GLY A 244 8.24 7.95 24.83
CA GLY A 244 9.32 8.00 23.84
C GLY A 244 10.68 7.51 24.35
N VAL A 245 10.72 6.80 25.49
CA VAL A 245 11.93 6.15 25.98
C VAL A 245 12.28 4.94 25.11
N ASP A 246 13.56 4.64 25.01
CA ASP A 246 14.06 3.46 24.31
C ASP A 246 13.87 2.21 25.16
N ILE A 247 13.03 1.29 24.69
CA ILE A 247 12.68 0.06 25.40
C ILE A 247 13.36 -1.18 24.81
N LEU A 248 14.19 -1.07 23.78
CA LEU A 248 14.89 -2.24 23.21
C LEU A 248 16.24 -2.43 23.90
N ASP A 249 16.56 -3.67 24.27
CA ASP A 249 17.96 -4.07 24.48
C ASP A 249 18.52 -4.67 23.19
N ARG A 250 17.84 -5.69 22.65
CA ARG A 250 18.22 -6.32 21.39
C ARG A 250 17.10 -7.12 20.74
N GLU A 251 17.18 -7.22 19.42
CA GLU A 251 16.52 -8.29 18.67
C GLU A 251 17.43 -9.51 18.60
N VAL A 252 16.95 -10.64 19.11
CA VAL A 252 17.69 -11.90 19.12
C VAL A 252 17.29 -12.74 17.92
N ALA A 253 18.29 -13.31 17.25
CA ALA A 253 18.11 -14.34 16.24
C ALA A 253 19.16 -15.43 16.47
N GLN A 254 18.74 -16.65 16.77
CA GLN A 254 19.67 -17.67 17.26
C GLN A 254 19.35 -19.05 16.71
N ALA A 255 20.39 -19.79 16.36
CA ALA A 255 20.30 -21.23 16.12
C ALA A 255 20.83 -21.96 17.35
N THR A 256 19.97 -22.74 18.01
CA THR A 256 20.15 -23.32 19.35
C THR A 256 19.95 -22.38 20.52
N LYS A 257 19.10 -22.76 21.49
CA LYS A 257 18.85 -21.96 22.70
C LYS A 257 20.02 -21.98 23.70
N THR A 258 20.92 -22.96 23.59
CA THR A 258 21.90 -23.30 24.63
C THR A 258 23.32 -22.81 24.35
N GLY A 259 23.53 -22.01 23.31
CA GLY A 259 24.85 -21.43 23.02
C GLY A 259 24.82 -20.34 21.96
N CYS A 260 25.89 -19.53 21.91
CA CYS A 260 25.95 -18.32 21.07
C CYS A 260 26.78 -18.47 19.80
N GLY A 261 27.21 -19.70 19.48
CA GLY A 261 28.02 -19.97 18.29
C GLY A 261 27.34 -19.60 16.97
N ARG A 262 26.00 -19.43 16.97
CA ARG A 262 25.17 -18.98 15.85
C ARG A 262 24.06 -18.06 16.36
N SER A 263 24.31 -16.75 16.39
CA SER A 263 23.45 -15.68 16.91
C SER A 263 23.45 -14.45 16.00
N GLU A 264 22.64 -13.43 16.30
CA GLU A 264 22.58 -12.16 15.59
C GLU A 264 23.95 -11.49 15.44
N TYR A 265 24.81 -11.66 16.44
CA TYR A 265 26.20 -11.19 16.41
C TYR A 265 27.02 -11.92 15.36
N THR A 266 26.93 -13.25 15.31
CA THR A 266 27.69 -14.07 14.36
C THR A 266 27.18 -13.92 12.94
N PHE A 267 25.86 -13.78 12.76
CA PHE A 267 25.24 -13.51 11.47
C PHE A 267 25.69 -12.16 10.89
N SER A 268 26.01 -11.21 11.78
CA SER A 268 26.41 -9.83 11.45
C SER A 268 27.93 -9.60 11.42
N GLY A 269 28.75 -10.60 11.77
CA GLY A 269 30.21 -10.46 11.82
C GLY A 269 30.75 -9.77 13.07
N ARG A 270 29.95 -9.67 14.13
CA ARG A 270 30.26 -9.03 15.41
C ARG A 270 30.75 -10.03 16.47
N TRP A 271 31.54 -11.02 16.06
CA TRP A 271 32.06 -12.12 16.88
C TRP A 271 32.73 -11.69 18.20
N LYS A 272 33.43 -10.55 18.19
CA LYS A 272 34.11 -10.03 19.39
C LYS A 272 33.15 -9.45 20.44
N GLN A 273 31.89 -9.27 20.07
CA GLN A 273 30.83 -8.76 20.94
C GLN A 273 29.91 -9.88 21.45
N ASP A 274 30.06 -11.12 20.95
CA ASP A 274 29.32 -12.25 21.49
C ASP A 274 29.90 -12.70 22.84
N SER A 275 29.06 -13.33 23.67
CA SER A 275 29.44 -13.74 25.03
C SER A 275 30.24 -15.05 25.09
N THR A 276 30.57 -15.69 23.96
CA THR A 276 31.23 -17.01 23.92
C THR A 276 32.74 -16.91 23.67
N PRO A 277 33.58 -17.22 24.66
CA PRO A 277 35.03 -17.16 24.50
C PRO A 277 35.53 -18.09 23.38
N GLY A 278 36.35 -17.56 22.46
CA GLY A 278 36.98 -18.33 21.38
C GLY A 278 36.16 -18.41 20.08
N ASN A 279 35.03 -17.71 19.98
CA ASN A 279 34.30 -17.54 18.72
C ASN A 279 34.83 -16.38 17.85
N ASP A 280 35.84 -15.66 18.33
CA ASP A 280 36.47 -14.49 17.71
C ASP A 280 37.25 -14.77 16.41
N SER A 281 37.35 -16.05 16.02
CA SER A 281 38.02 -16.50 14.80
C SER A 281 37.07 -17.04 13.71
N SER A 282 35.75 -17.00 13.92
CA SER A 282 34.82 -17.55 12.93
C SER A 282 34.71 -16.61 11.71
N THR A 283 34.79 -17.22 10.53
CA THR A 283 34.83 -16.56 9.22
C THR A 283 33.46 -16.52 8.53
N ASP A 284 32.44 -17.09 9.16
CA ASP A 284 31.19 -17.44 8.49
C ASP A 284 30.15 -16.32 8.64
N ASN A 285 30.40 -15.06 8.28
CA ASN A 285 29.40 -13.99 8.44
C ASN A 285 28.88 -13.47 7.10
N GLU A 286 28.64 -14.42 6.20
CA GLU A 286 28.25 -14.13 4.84
C GLU A 286 26.92 -13.40 4.77
N GLY A 287 26.80 -12.57 3.75
CA GLY A 287 25.54 -11.93 3.46
C GLY A 287 25.66 -10.76 2.52
N THR A 288 24.52 -10.09 2.36
CA THR A 288 24.32 -9.01 1.40
C THR A 288 23.00 -8.30 1.72
N TYR A 289 22.82 -7.10 1.20
CA TYR A 289 21.51 -6.45 1.14
C TYR A 289 20.90 -6.71 -0.24
N ILE A 290 19.63 -7.07 -0.24
CA ILE A 290 18.82 -7.23 -1.44
C ILE A 290 18.25 -5.87 -1.83
N ALA A 291 17.62 -5.16 -0.89
CA ALA A 291 17.01 -3.86 -1.17
C ALA A 291 17.05 -2.95 0.06
N VAL A 292 17.28 -1.67 -0.20
CA VAL A 292 17.24 -0.57 0.76
C VAL A 292 16.48 0.58 0.11
N ILE A 293 15.15 0.57 0.31
CA ILE A 293 14.22 1.49 -0.34
C ILE A 293 13.59 2.37 0.72
N ASP A 294 13.63 3.68 0.49
CA ASP A 294 12.95 4.71 1.25
C ASP A 294 11.89 5.34 0.35
N GLY A 295 10.62 5.26 0.77
CA GLY A 295 9.47 5.59 -0.05
C GLY A 295 8.33 6.18 0.77
N PRO A 296 7.46 6.99 0.14
CA PRO A 296 6.50 7.83 0.88
C PRO A 296 5.40 7.05 1.61
N VAL A 297 5.17 5.78 1.24
CA VAL A 297 4.16 4.90 1.86
C VAL A 297 4.82 3.91 2.81
N ARG A 298 5.95 3.34 2.39
CA ARG A 298 6.68 2.32 3.14
C ARG A 298 8.16 2.35 2.82
N ALA A 299 8.98 1.95 3.79
CA ALA A 299 10.40 1.66 3.57
C ALA A 299 10.64 0.14 3.56
N ILE A 300 11.64 -0.31 2.81
CA ILE A 300 12.00 -1.72 2.65
C ILE A 300 13.48 -1.90 2.99
N ARG A 301 13.75 -2.81 3.93
CA ARG A 301 15.09 -3.27 4.30
C ARG A 301 15.13 -4.78 4.19
N SER A 302 15.69 -5.28 3.09
CA SER A 302 15.76 -6.72 2.78
C SER A 302 17.21 -7.15 2.67
N TYR A 303 17.61 -8.18 3.41
CA TYR A 303 18.99 -8.69 3.45
C TYR A 303 19.03 -10.19 3.61
N MET A 304 20.19 -10.77 3.32
CA MET A 304 20.45 -12.20 3.41
C MET A 304 21.68 -12.50 4.23
N GLY A 305 21.71 -13.72 4.78
CA GLY A 305 22.89 -14.41 5.27
C GLY A 305 22.89 -14.61 6.78
N ALA A 306 23.03 -15.86 7.21
CA ALA A 306 23.08 -16.28 8.60
C ALA A 306 24.09 -17.44 8.76
N ASN A 307 25.38 -17.11 8.66
CA ASN A 307 26.47 -18.09 8.62
C ASN A 307 26.28 -19.13 7.49
N SER A 308 26.25 -20.43 7.84
CA SER A 308 26.03 -21.54 6.92
C SER A 308 24.68 -21.53 6.20
N GLY A 309 23.78 -20.60 6.54
CA GLY A 309 22.59 -20.23 5.77
C GLY A 309 22.76 -18.89 5.02
N PRO A 310 23.60 -18.80 3.98
CA PRO A 310 23.80 -17.54 3.23
C PRO A 310 22.55 -17.07 2.48
N TYR A 311 21.54 -17.93 2.30
CA TYR A 311 20.30 -17.59 1.58
C TYR A 311 19.08 -17.44 2.50
N VAL A 312 19.30 -17.51 3.82
CA VAL A 312 18.31 -17.07 4.80
C VAL A 312 18.13 -15.57 4.61
N GLN A 313 16.94 -15.18 4.22
CA GLN A 313 16.58 -13.79 3.98
C GLN A 313 15.73 -13.29 5.12
N ARG A 314 15.97 -12.05 5.56
CA ARG A 314 15.09 -11.33 6.45
C ARG A 314 14.74 -10.00 5.81
N GLU A 315 13.45 -9.76 5.70
CA GLU A 315 12.87 -8.62 5.02
C GLU A 315 12.01 -7.84 6.00
N HIS A 316 12.31 -6.56 6.15
CA HIS A 316 11.53 -5.62 6.93
C HIS A 316 10.82 -4.67 5.95
N ILE A 317 9.52 -4.49 6.15
CA ILE A 317 8.72 -3.46 5.51
C ILE A 317 8.15 -2.59 6.62
N TYR A 318 8.53 -1.32 6.62
CA TYR A 318 8.15 -0.36 7.64
C TYR A 318 7.02 0.53 7.12
N TYR A 319 5.93 0.62 7.89
CA TYR A 319 4.78 1.49 7.64
C TYR A 319 4.65 2.49 8.79
N GLN A 320 3.69 3.42 8.71
CA GLN A 320 3.52 4.47 9.72
C GLN A 320 3.42 3.92 11.16
N ASP A 321 2.59 2.92 11.40
CA ASP A 321 2.23 2.42 12.74
C ASP A 321 2.75 1.01 13.03
N HIS A 322 3.40 0.36 12.06
CA HIS A 322 3.86 -1.02 12.23
C HIS A 322 5.03 -1.41 11.31
N GLU A 323 5.76 -2.42 11.76
CA GLU A 323 6.76 -3.15 10.99
C GLU A 323 6.18 -4.52 10.57
N GLN A 324 6.41 -4.92 9.32
CA GLN A 324 6.26 -6.31 8.87
C GLN A 324 7.65 -6.90 8.63
N ASN A 325 7.96 -8.01 9.30
CA ASN A 325 9.22 -8.73 9.21
C ASN A 325 8.97 -10.15 8.71
N THR A 326 9.58 -10.52 7.61
CA THR A 326 9.48 -11.86 7.03
C THR A 326 10.85 -12.51 6.97
N ILE A 327 10.98 -13.70 7.56
CA ILE A 327 12.16 -14.56 7.45
C ILE A 327 11.84 -15.69 6.48
N PHE A 328 12.55 -15.74 5.36
CA PHE A 328 12.53 -16.85 4.43
C PHE A 328 13.70 -17.77 4.75
N LEU A 329 13.43 -18.90 5.39
CA LEU A 329 14.47 -19.82 5.82
C LEU A 329 14.93 -20.68 4.62
N ARG A 330 16.23 -20.60 4.30
CA ARG A 330 16.87 -21.41 3.26
C ARG A 330 18.24 -21.88 3.74
N VAL A 331 18.22 -22.91 4.58
CA VAL A 331 19.41 -23.47 5.21
C VAL A 331 19.34 -24.99 5.28
N HIS A 332 20.49 -25.63 5.35
CA HIS A 332 20.60 -27.06 5.67
C HIS A 332 19.89 -27.39 7.01
N PRO A 333 19.61 -28.66 7.32
CA PRO A 333 18.91 -29.02 8.57
C PRO A 333 19.58 -28.41 9.82
N MET A 334 18.75 -27.88 10.73
CA MET A 334 19.16 -27.19 11.97
C MET A 334 18.43 -27.77 13.17
N LEU A 335 19.03 -27.77 14.37
CA LEU A 335 18.38 -28.34 15.56
C LEU A 335 17.10 -27.58 15.95
N ASP A 336 17.23 -26.28 16.18
CA ASP A 336 16.20 -25.36 16.65
C ASP A 336 16.60 -23.92 16.27
N LEU A 337 15.59 -23.08 16.04
CA LEU A 337 15.73 -21.72 15.50
C LEU A 337 14.79 -20.79 16.24
N TYR A 338 15.27 -19.61 16.61
CA TYR A 338 14.52 -18.68 17.44
C TYR A 338 14.71 -17.24 16.96
N ALA A 339 13.65 -16.44 17.12
CA ALA A 339 13.72 -15.00 17.03
C ALA A 339 12.84 -14.38 18.14
N TRP A 340 13.41 -13.49 18.95
CA TRP A 340 12.68 -12.81 20.01
C TRP A 340 13.21 -11.41 20.25
N THR A 341 12.41 -10.60 20.94
CA THR A 341 12.81 -9.27 21.40
C THR A 341 13.18 -9.36 22.86
N ASP A 342 14.36 -8.88 23.22
CA ASP A 342 14.73 -8.61 24.61
C ASP A 342 14.60 -7.10 24.86
N TYR A 343 13.84 -6.73 25.88
CA TYR A 343 13.59 -5.32 26.17
C TYR A 343 14.64 -4.80 27.16
N SER A 344 14.87 -3.49 27.15
CA SER A 344 15.77 -2.86 28.10
C SER A 344 15.08 -2.70 29.46
N PRO A 345 15.83 -2.41 30.54
CA PRO A 345 15.24 -2.05 31.84
C PRO A 345 14.26 -0.87 31.79
N ALA A 346 14.24 -0.07 30.72
CA ALA A 346 13.24 0.98 30.54
C ALA A 346 11.82 0.43 30.32
N ALA A 347 11.66 -0.85 29.97
CA ALA A 347 10.37 -1.54 29.90
C ALA A 347 9.80 -1.93 31.28
N ILE A 348 10.58 -1.83 32.36
CA ILE A 348 10.10 -2.13 33.71
C ILE A 348 8.89 -1.25 34.05
N GLY A 349 7.84 -1.87 34.61
CA GLY A 349 6.55 -1.25 34.89
C GLY A 349 5.53 -1.38 33.75
N MET A 350 5.91 -1.93 32.60
CA MET A 350 4.96 -2.38 31.58
C MET A 350 4.28 -3.68 32.01
N THR A 351 3.25 -4.08 31.27
CA THR A 351 2.56 -5.37 31.41
C THR A 351 2.77 -6.20 30.16
N TYR A 352 3.30 -7.41 30.31
CA TYR A 352 3.33 -8.42 29.26
C TYR A 352 1.98 -9.14 29.18
N ARG A 353 1.53 -9.45 27.96
CA ARG A 353 0.35 -10.28 27.66
C ARG A 353 0.64 -11.16 26.46
N ASP A 354 -0.06 -12.28 26.38
CA ASP A 354 -0.14 -13.08 25.16
C ASP A 354 -1.52 -13.74 25.03
N LEU A 355 -1.70 -14.51 23.96
CA LEU A 355 -2.94 -15.22 23.64
C LEU A 355 -3.45 -16.19 24.73
N LYS A 356 -2.58 -16.65 25.64
CA LYS A 356 -2.93 -17.56 26.76
C LYS A 356 -3.03 -16.82 28.09
N ASN A 357 -2.35 -15.68 28.21
CA ASN A 357 -2.17 -14.91 29.43
C ASN A 357 -2.72 -13.49 29.25
N THR A 358 -3.97 -13.36 28.80
CA THR A 358 -4.59 -12.06 28.47
C THR A 358 -4.79 -11.12 29.67
N GLY A 359 -4.79 -11.67 30.90
CA GLY A 359 -4.77 -10.89 32.14
C GLY A 359 -3.44 -10.16 32.38
N GLY A 360 -2.36 -10.69 31.80
CA GLY A 360 -1.00 -10.15 31.84
C GLY A 360 -0.25 -10.41 33.14
N VAL A 361 1.07 -10.19 33.06
CA VAL A 361 2.03 -10.23 34.16
C VAL A 361 2.89 -8.95 34.12
N PRO A 362 3.36 -8.46 35.27
CA PRO A 362 4.23 -7.28 35.30
C PRO A 362 5.57 -7.59 34.63
N VAL A 363 6.14 -6.59 33.96
CA VAL A 363 7.57 -6.60 33.60
C VAL A 363 8.32 -5.89 34.72
N ASP A 364 9.00 -6.64 35.57
CA ASP A 364 9.71 -6.15 36.75
C ASP A 364 11.10 -6.78 36.99
N GLY A 365 11.57 -7.59 36.06
CA GLY A 365 12.86 -8.29 36.10
C GLY A 365 12.87 -9.52 37.02
N ASN A 366 11.69 -10.06 37.38
CA ASN A 366 11.57 -11.29 38.17
C ASN A 366 10.74 -12.36 37.41
N PRO A 367 11.17 -13.65 37.42
CA PRO A 367 10.49 -14.67 36.62
C PRO A 367 9.02 -14.86 36.97
N ASP A 368 8.16 -14.76 35.96
CA ASP A 368 6.73 -15.07 36.11
C ASP A 368 6.40 -16.54 35.81
N SER A 369 5.25 -16.98 36.33
CA SER A 369 4.60 -18.21 35.89
C SER A 369 3.49 -17.89 34.90
N ILE A 370 3.72 -18.21 33.63
CA ILE A 370 2.74 -18.08 32.55
C ILE A 370 2.34 -19.44 31.98
N VAL A 371 1.21 -19.48 31.29
CA VAL A 371 0.82 -20.64 30.47
C VAL A 371 1.46 -20.48 29.08
N PRO A 372 2.46 -21.30 28.69
CA PRO A 372 3.10 -21.14 27.40
C PRO A 372 2.13 -21.52 26.26
N ALA A 373 2.24 -20.82 25.13
CA ALA A 373 1.55 -21.26 23.91
C ALA A 373 2.18 -22.56 23.39
N THR A 374 1.33 -23.43 22.85
CA THR A 374 1.72 -24.74 22.32
C THR A 374 1.80 -24.71 20.80
N THR A 375 2.37 -25.76 20.20
CA THR A 375 2.38 -25.95 18.75
C THR A 375 0.99 -25.89 18.11
N ALA A 376 -0.07 -26.25 18.85
CA ALA A 376 -1.45 -26.15 18.35
C ALA A 376 -1.92 -24.70 18.21
N ASP A 377 -1.36 -23.79 19.02
CA ASP A 377 -1.71 -22.37 19.02
C ASP A 377 -0.97 -21.58 17.94
N VAL A 378 0.20 -22.09 17.52
CA VAL A 378 1.07 -21.50 16.49
C VAL A 378 1.25 -22.45 15.31
N ALA A 379 0.22 -23.24 15.01
CA ALA A 379 0.23 -24.18 13.90
C ALA A 379 0.39 -23.44 12.56
N ASN A 380 0.82 -24.16 11.52
CA ASN A 380 0.94 -23.58 10.18
C ASN A 380 -0.38 -22.90 9.73
N GLY A 381 -0.30 -21.65 9.27
CA GLY A 381 -1.45 -20.82 8.92
C GLY A 381 -2.24 -20.21 10.10
N ALA A 382 -1.89 -20.54 11.36
CA ALA A 382 -2.40 -19.88 12.54
C ALA A 382 -1.53 -18.66 12.92
N TYR A 383 -2.12 -17.76 13.69
CA TYR A 383 -1.45 -16.55 14.17
C TYR A 383 -1.52 -16.49 15.69
N ALA A 384 -0.39 -16.14 16.30
CA ALA A 384 -0.23 -15.98 17.73
C ALA A 384 0.26 -14.56 18.03
N TRP A 385 -0.07 -14.03 19.21
CA TRP A 385 0.32 -12.68 19.59
C TRP A 385 0.93 -12.60 20.99
N GLN A 386 1.85 -11.65 21.14
CA GLN A 386 2.46 -11.20 22.39
C GLN A 386 2.44 -9.67 22.43
N GLN A 387 2.30 -9.07 23.61
CA GLN A 387 2.21 -7.63 23.76
C GLN A 387 2.93 -7.15 25.02
N LEU A 388 3.70 -6.08 24.92
CA LEU A 388 4.07 -5.23 26.05
C LEU A 388 3.30 -3.92 25.96
N SER A 389 2.81 -3.41 27.10
CA SER A 389 2.10 -2.13 27.16
C SER A 389 2.32 -1.42 28.50
N GLY A 390 2.46 -0.10 28.47
CA GLY A 390 2.61 0.73 29.65
C GLY A 390 2.76 2.21 29.28
N PRO A 391 3.14 3.09 30.21
CA PRO A 391 3.39 4.51 29.92
C PRO A 391 4.33 4.76 28.72
N GLN A 392 5.23 3.82 28.45
CA GLN A 392 6.17 3.83 27.34
C GLN A 392 5.50 3.76 25.96
N GLY A 393 4.27 3.25 25.89
CA GLY A 393 3.57 2.88 24.66
C GLY A 393 3.17 1.41 24.70
N SER A 394 2.77 0.86 23.56
CA SER A 394 2.57 -0.58 23.41
C SER A 394 3.26 -1.14 22.17
N VAL A 395 3.73 -2.37 22.30
CA VAL A 395 4.28 -3.17 21.20
C VAL A 395 3.46 -4.44 21.14
N SER A 396 2.67 -4.61 20.08
CA SER A 396 1.88 -5.82 19.85
C SER A 396 2.49 -6.59 18.69
N THR A 397 3.09 -7.75 18.98
CA THR A 397 3.72 -8.62 17.99
C THR A 397 2.79 -9.77 17.65
N VAL A 398 2.43 -9.89 16.37
CA VAL A 398 1.66 -11.00 15.80
C VAL A 398 2.61 -11.83 14.94
N VAL A 399 2.65 -13.14 15.14
CA VAL A 399 3.47 -14.07 14.35
C VAL A 399 2.61 -15.15 13.72
N GLY A 400 2.94 -15.49 12.48
CA GLY A 400 2.43 -16.64 11.76
C GLY A 400 3.52 -17.29 10.92
N SER A 401 3.22 -18.44 10.34
CA SER A 401 4.14 -19.16 9.45
C SER A 401 3.41 -19.68 8.22
N ASP A 402 4.16 -19.81 7.12
CA ASP A 402 3.77 -20.57 5.94
C ASP A 402 4.86 -21.61 5.66
N THR A 403 4.48 -22.89 5.67
CA THR A 403 5.43 -23.98 5.51
C THR A 403 4.78 -25.27 5.02
N ASP A 404 5.51 -26.09 4.29
CA ASP A 404 5.12 -27.47 3.96
C ASP A 404 5.77 -28.52 4.90
N ILE A 405 6.54 -28.08 5.91
CA ILE A 405 7.10 -28.94 6.94
C ILE A 405 5.95 -29.63 7.71
N PRO A 406 5.91 -30.97 7.75
CA PRO A 406 4.86 -31.66 8.49
C PRO A 406 4.99 -31.46 10.01
N ASN A 407 3.93 -30.95 10.64
CA ASN A 407 3.85 -30.74 12.10
C ASN A 407 5.03 -29.91 12.66
N PRO A 408 5.24 -28.67 12.18
CA PRO A 408 6.35 -27.85 12.63
C PRO A 408 6.18 -27.53 14.11
N ASN A 409 7.22 -27.72 14.91
CA ASN A 409 7.14 -27.53 16.36
C ASN A 409 7.32 -26.06 16.76
N PHE A 410 6.44 -25.19 16.31
CA PHE A 410 6.44 -23.80 16.70
C PHE A 410 6.07 -23.63 18.18
N GLY A 411 6.68 -22.64 18.82
CA GLY A 411 6.38 -22.27 20.20
C GLY A 411 6.74 -20.83 20.50
N THR A 412 6.26 -20.37 21.65
CA THR A 412 6.54 -19.03 22.19
C THR A 412 7.70 -19.07 23.17
N TYR A 413 8.38 -17.94 23.29
CA TYR A 413 9.36 -17.65 24.31
C TYR A 413 8.84 -16.46 25.14
N TYR A 414 8.98 -16.56 26.45
CA TYR A 414 8.79 -15.47 27.40
C TYR A 414 9.79 -15.63 28.53
N LEU A 415 10.38 -14.52 28.97
CA LEU A 415 11.13 -14.43 30.19
C LEU A 415 11.22 -13.00 30.72
N ASP A 416 11.12 -12.85 32.03
CA ASP A 416 11.45 -11.63 32.74
C ASP A 416 12.39 -11.97 33.90
N ASP A 417 13.69 -11.82 33.74
CA ASP A 417 14.71 -12.12 34.75
C ASP A 417 15.88 -11.15 34.57
N SER A 418 16.14 -10.33 35.59
CA SER A 418 17.31 -9.44 35.63
C SER A 418 18.62 -10.15 35.91
N THR A 419 18.58 -11.44 36.26
CA THR A 419 19.73 -12.28 36.57
C THR A 419 19.60 -13.68 35.95
N PRO A 420 19.38 -13.78 34.64
CA PRO A 420 19.13 -15.06 34.00
C PRO A 420 20.33 -15.98 34.17
N THR A 421 20.09 -17.23 34.58
CA THR A 421 21.15 -18.23 34.78
C THR A 421 20.75 -19.60 34.24
N GLY A 422 21.75 -20.30 33.68
CA GLY A 422 21.63 -21.71 33.31
C GLY A 422 21.75 -21.96 31.81
N ALA A 423 21.79 -23.24 31.43
CA ALA A 423 22.02 -23.67 30.05
C ALA A 423 20.81 -23.50 29.13
N ASN A 424 19.62 -23.25 29.69
CA ASN A 424 18.37 -23.15 28.93
C ASN A 424 18.03 -21.72 28.50
N GLU A 425 18.92 -20.78 28.81
CA GLU A 425 18.75 -19.38 28.53
C GLU A 425 20.12 -18.69 28.58
N VAL A 426 20.73 -18.57 27.40
CA VAL A 426 22.08 -18.02 27.24
C VAL A 426 21.96 -16.62 26.64
N GLN A 427 22.44 -15.63 27.39
CA GLN A 427 22.53 -14.24 26.94
C GLN A 427 23.78 -14.10 26.04
N CYS A 428 23.56 -13.99 24.73
CA CYS A 428 24.63 -13.91 23.73
C CYS A 428 25.24 -12.53 23.57
N GLY A 429 24.59 -11.52 24.12
CA GLY A 429 25.04 -10.15 24.19
C GLY A 429 24.03 -9.34 24.99
N GLY A 430 23.80 -8.09 24.59
CA GLY A 430 22.93 -7.18 25.33
C GLY A 430 23.52 -6.78 26.68
N ASP A 431 22.65 -6.40 27.61
CA ASP A 431 23.03 -6.01 28.97
C ASP A 431 23.18 -7.20 29.93
N GLY A 432 22.94 -8.43 29.44
CA GLY A 432 23.01 -9.68 30.20
C GLY A 432 21.78 -9.95 31.07
N GLN A 433 20.72 -9.15 30.95
CA GLN A 433 19.41 -9.36 31.53
C GLN A 433 18.45 -9.92 30.46
N SER A 434 17.27 -10.37 30.89
CA SER A 434 16.18 -10.66 29.97
C SER A 434 14.91 -10.02 30.50
N ILE A 435 14.55 -8.83 30.01
CA ILE A 435 13.45 -8.04 30.57
C ILE A 435 12.24 -8.17 29.66
N GLY A 436 11.15 -8.77 30.15
CA GLY A 436 9.93 -9.02 29.38
C GLY A 436 10.17 -9.66 28.00
N ALA A 437 11.29 -10.36 27.83
CA ALA A 437 11.78 -10.87 26.58
C ALA A 437 10.77 -11.84 25.99
N SER A 438 10.39 -11.64 24.73
CA SER A 438 9.29 -12.39 24.13
C SER A 438 9.44 -12.57 22.63
N GLY A 439 9.10 -13.76 22.16
CA GLY A 439 9.13 -14.08 20.74
C GLY A 439 8.74 -15.51 20.44
N PHE A 440 9.25 -16.02 19.31
CA PHE A 440 8.80 -17.27 18.72
C PHE A 440 9.98 -18.08 18.17
N GLY A 441 9.80 -19.39 18.09
CA GLY A 441 10.82 -20.27 17.53
C GLY A 441 10.29 -21.66 17.16
N ILE A 442 11.16 -22.45 16.54
CA ILE A 442 10.94 -23.88 16.29
C ILE A 442 11.69 -24.68 17.36
N LEU A 443 10.95 -25.37 18.21
CA LEU A 443 11.41 -25.99 19.45
C LEU A 443 11.83 -27.46 19.28
N GLY A 444 12.77 -27.79 18.39
CA GLY A 444 13.21 -29.17 18.15
C GLY A 444 12.10 -30.13 17.64
N PRO A 445 12.42 -31.38 17.23
CA PRO A 445 13.72 -31.86 16.76
C PRO A 445 14.15 -31.13 15.46
N VAL A 446 15.25 -31.59 14.86
CA VAL A 446 15.88 -31.01 13.66
C VAL A 446 14.85 -30.50 12.64
N THR A 447 14.85 -29.19 12.39
CA THR A 447 14.17 -28.57 11.25
C THR A 447 14.73 -29.20 9.97
N PRO A 448 13.88 -29.71 9.06
CA PRO A 448 14.35 -30.36 7.84
C PRO A 448 15.09 -29.38 6.91
N ASN A 449 15.68 -29.91 5.84
CA ASN A 449 16.35 -29.07 4.84
C ASN A 449 15.36 -28.06 4.25
N THR A 450 15.79 -26.79 4.22
CA THR A 450 15.08 -25.68 3.56
C THR A 450 15.92 -25.00 2.49
N ASP A 451 17.20 -25.38 2.32
CA ASP A 451 18.06 -24.87 1.24
C ASP A 451 17.74 -25.61 -0.08
N PRO A 452 17.20 -24.92 -1.10
CA PRO A 452 16.84 -25.53 -2.38
C PRO A 452 18.04 -26.12 -3.14
N ARG A 453 19.25 -25.65 -2.86
CA ARG A 453 20.48 -26.10 -3.54
C ARG A 453 20.95 -27.47 -3.07
N LEU A 454 20.45 -27.93 -1.92
CA LEU A 454 20.82 -29.22 -1.32
C LEU A 454 19.86 -30.35 -1.72
N GLY A 455 18.98 -30.12 -2.70
CA GLY A 455 18.05 -31.11 -3.25
C GLY A 455 16.66 -31.00 -2.63
N ASN A 456 16.08 -32.12 -2.20
CA ASN A 456 14.76 -32.12 -1.58
C ASN A 456 14.74 -31.17 -0.37
N HIS A 457 13.82 -30.21 -0.38
CA HIS A 457 13.69 -29.17 0.64
C HIS A 457 12.21 -28.96 0.96
N ASN A 458 12.00 -28.23 2.04
CA ASN A 458 10.71 -27.72 2.48
C ASN A 458 10.77 -26.19 2.41
N ASP A 459 9.62 -25.56 2.20
CA ASP A 459 9.47 -24.13 2.34
C ASP A 459 9.17 -23.80 3.79
N LEU A 460 9.83 -22.77 4.32
CA LEU A 460 9.54 -22.23 5.63
C LEU A 460 9.71 -20.71 5.62
N THR A 461 8.57 -20.03 5.78
CA THR A 461 8.49 -18.59 5.94
C THR A 461 7.88 -18.27 7.29
N VAL A 462 8.54 -17.43 8.08
CA VAL A 462 8.00 -16.90 9.35
C VAL A 462 7.69 -15.43 9.13
N LYS A 463 6.47 -15.02 9.47
CA LYS A 463 5.98 -13.64 9.33
C LYS A 463 5.70 -13.08 10.71
N ARG A 464 6.25 -11.91 11.00
CA ARG A 464 6.02 -11.12 12.21
C ARG A 464 5.48 -9.76 11.81
N THR A 465 4.40 -9.32 12.42
CA THR A 465 3.91 -7.95 12.33
C THR A 465 3.95 -7.34 13.72
N ARG A 466 4.66 -6.22 13.87
CA ARG A 466 4.81 -5.51 15.14
C ARG A 466 4.12 -4.15 15.03
N TYR A 467 3.02 -3.98 15.75
CA TYR A 467 2.30 -2.72 15.85
C TYR A 467 2.81 -1.89 17.03
N PHE A 468 2.96 -0.60 16.82
CA PHE A 468 3.36 0.38 17.82
C PHE A 468 2.15 1.24 18.19
N GLY A 469 1.60 1.01 19.38
CA GLY A 469 0.34 1.62 19.83
C GLY A 469 0.50 2.56 21.02
N PRO A 470 -0.56 3.30 21.41
CA PRO A 470 -0.55 4.14 22.59
C PRO A 470 -0.49 3.31 23.90
N PRO A 471 -0.21 3.96 25.06
CA PRO A 471 -0.18 3.31 26.37
C PRO A 471 -1.47 2.60 26.80
N SER A 472 -2.61 2.97 26.20
CA SER A 472 -3.93 2.41 26.53
C SER A 472 -4.22 1.05 25.91
N ASP A 473 -3.39 0.61 24.97
CA ASP A 473 -3.61 -0.66 24.28
C ASP A 473 -3.41 -1.84 25.22
N GLY A 474 -4.26 -2.85 25.03
CA GLY A 474 -4.27 -4.06 25.84
C GLY A 474 -4.65 -5.27 25.01
N ALA A 475 -5.00 -6.38 25.67
CA ALA A 475 -5.28 -7.66 25.03
C ALA A 475 -6.32 -7.57 23.88
N THR A 476 -7.42 -6.83 24.07
CA THR A 476 -8.44 -6.67 23.01
C THR A 476 -7.88 -6.01 21.75
N GLN A 477 -6.93 -5.09 21.88
CA GLN A 477 -6.30 -4.45 20.74
C GLN A 477 -5.29 -5.40 20.07
N ALA A 478 -4.53 -6.19 20.84
CA ALA A 478 -3.66 -7.23 20.29
C ALA A 478 -4.44 -8.33 19.54
N GLU A 479 -5.61 -8.72 20.05
CA GLU A 479 -6.55 -9.63 19.37
C GLU A 479 -7.06 -9.00 18.06
N ASN A 480 -7.45 -7.73 18.08
CA ASN A 480 -7.84 -6.99 16.87
C ASN A 480 -6.71 -6.97 15.83
N TYR A 481 -5.47 -6.65 16.22
CA TYR A 481 -4.32 -6.72 15.32
C TYR A 481 -4.11 -8.12 14.74
N THR A 482 -4.31 -9.18 15.54
CA THR A 482 -4.24 -10.57 15.06
C THR A 482 -5.31 -10.84 13.99
N GLU A 483 -6.54 -10.35 14.17
CA GLU A 483 -7.59 -10.46 13.15
C GLU A 483 -7.22 -9.70 11.86
N ARG A 484 -6.63 -8.50 11.97
CA ARG A 484 -6.20 -7.69 10.82
C ARG A 484 -5.08 -8.33 10.03
N VAL A 485 -4.08 -8.89 10.70
CA VAL A 485 -2.96 -9.60 10.06
C VAL A 485 -3.43 -10.88 9.37
N SER A 486 -4.31 -11.65 10.02
CA SER A 486 -4.86 -12.88 9.44
C SER A 486 -5.87 -12.63 8.31
N LYS A 487 -6.44 -11.42 8.23
CA LYS A 487 -7.42 -11.00 7.22
C LYS A 487 -7.10 -9.57 6.75
N PRO A 488 -6.06 -9.41 5.90
CA PRO A 488 -5.65 -8.11 5.38
C PRO A 488 -6.76 -7.47 4.53
N LEU A 489 -6.64 -6.18 4.26
CA LEU A 489 -7.54 -5.48 3.33
C LEU A 489 -7.52 -6.16 1.97
N ILE A 490 -8.70 -6.39 1.39
CA ILE A 490 -8.83 -7.01 0.08
C ILE A 490 -8.99 -5.89 -0.94
N ALA A 491 -8.10 -5.85 -1.93
CA ALA A 491 -8.19 -4.89 -3.01
C ALA A 491 -8.47 -5.58 -4.35
N SER A 492 -9.31 -4.94 -5.17
CA SER A 492 -9.53 -5.38 -6.54
C SER A 492 -9.58 -4.17 -7.47
N ALA A 493 -8.92 -4.30 -8.62
CA ALA A 493 -8.82 -3.23 -9.60
C ALA A 493 -9.75 -3.50 -10.79
N THR A 494 -10.43 -2.45 -11.23
CA THR A 494 -11.26 -2.48 -12.45
C THR A 494 -11.06 -1.20 -13.25
N ALA A 495 -11.31 -1.27 -14.56
CA ALA A 495 -11.36 -0.07 -15.38
C ALA A 495 -12.40 0.91 -14.82
N SER A 496 -11.98 2.12 -14.47
CA SER A 496 -12.87 3.08 -13.82
C SER A 496 -13.99 3.49 -14.77
N PRO A 497 -15.26 3.62 -14.30
CA PRO A 497 -16.34 4.17 -15.12
C PRO A 497 -16.00 5.56 -15.72
N ILE A 498 -15.12 6.31 -15.06
CA ILE A 498 -14.59 7.61 -15.48
C ILE A 498 -13.86 7.52 -16.83
N LYS A 499 -13.16 6.40 -17.08
CA LYS A 499 -12.43 6.11 -18.33
C LYS A 499 -13.35 6.19 -19.55
N SER A 500 -14.58 5.69 -19.42
CA SER A 500 -15.54 5.57 -20.52
C SER A 500 -16.29 6.86 -20.91
N GLY A 501 -16.00 8.00 -20.26
CA GLY A 501 -16.77 9.22 -20.43
C GLY A 501 -17.04 9.60 -21.90
N HIS A 502 -18.30 9.57 -22.34
CA HIS A 502 -18.68 9.91 -23.73
C HIS A 502 -19.20 11.36 -23.86
N ALA A 503 -18.89 12.02 -24.99
CA ALA A 503 -19.56 13.26 -25.37
C ALA A 503 -21.00 12.97 -25.83
N ARG A 504 -22.00 13.35 -25.02
CA ARG A 504 -23.42 13.23 -25.37
C ARG A 504 -24.05 14.61 -25.51
N ILE A 505 -24.72 14.83 -26.64
CA ILE A 505 -25.39 16.10 -26.93
C ILE A 505 -26.89 15.93 -27.03
N LYS A 506 -27.61 16.64 -26.18
CA LYS A 506 -29.07 16.77 -26.27
C LYS A 506 -29.42 18.07 -26.97
N VAL A 507 -30.23 18.01 -28.04
CA VAL A 507 -30.69 19.21 -28.76
C VAL A 507 -32.21 19.34 -28.68
N LYS A 508 -32.67 20.55 -28.34
CA LYS A 508 -34.08 20.91 -28.29
C LYS A 508 -34.39 22.03 -29.29
N LEU A 509 -35.35 21.82 -30.18
CA LEU A 509 -35.88 22.89 -31.04
C LEU A 509 -36.78 23.81 -30.19
N LEU A 510 -36.39 25.07 -30.04
CA LEU A 510 -37.11 26.05 -29.22
C LEU A 510 -38.32 26.66 -29.96
N ASN A 511 -38.22 26.85 -31.27
CA ASN A 511 -39.26 27.52 -32.06
C ASN A 511 -40.09 26.54 -32.91
N LYS A 512 -40.88 25.68 -32.24
CA LYS A 512 -41.65 24.59 -32.86
C LYS A 512 -42.74 25.01 -33.88
N ARG A 513 -43.19 26.27 -33.87
CA ARG A 513 -44.26 26.78 -34.76
C ARG A 513 -43.77 27.52 -36.00
N VAL A 514 -42.47 27.49 -36.30
CA VAL A 514 -41.92 28.16 -37.50
C VAL A 514 -42.45 27.51 -38.77
N LYS A 515 -42.99 28.33 -39.68
CA LYS A 515 -43.40 27.89 -41.01
C LYS A 515 -42.35 28.27 -42.05
N ALA A 516 -41.81 27.29 -42.76
CA ALA A 516 -40.90 27.47 -43.88
C ALA A 516 -41.64 28.01 -45.11
N ARG A 517 -41.03 28.95 -45.85
CA ARG A 517 -41.51 29.42 -47.16
C ARG A 517 -40.57 28.89 -48.25
N PRO A 518 -41.08 28.28 -49.33
CA PRO A 518 -40.24 27.82 -50.44
C PRO A 518 -39.34 28.94 -50.98
N GLY A 519 -38.07 28.61 -51.24
CA GLY A 519 -37.06 29.55 -51.76
C GLY A 519 -36.53 30.60 -50.77
N LYS A 520 -37.08 30.69 -49.55
CA LYS A 520 -36.64 31.64 -48.51
C LYS A 520 -35.81 30.94 -47.43
N GLN A 521 -35.13 31.74 -46.61
CA GLN A 521 -34.42 31.23 -45.43
C GLN A 521 -35.39 31.05 -44.26
N VAL A 522 -35.20 29.97 -43.51
CA VAL A 522 -35.86 29.72 -42.23
C VAL A 522 -34.83 29.78 -41.11
N ARG A 523 -35.18 30.38 -39.96
CA ARG A 523 -34.33 30.49 -38.77
C ARG A 523 -34.82 29.51 -37.71
N LEU A 524 -33.98 28.55 -37.33
CA LEU A 524 -34.30 27.54 -36.33
C LEU A 524 -33.43 27.78 -35.10
N LYS A 525 -34.09 27.98 -33.95
CA LYS A 525 -33.43 28.17 -32.66
C LYS A 525 -33.32 26.82 -31.96
N LEU A 526 -32.11 26.33 -31.81
CA LEU A 526 -31.80 25.06 -31.15
C LEU A 526 -31.13 25.35 -29.81
N ARG A 527 -31.57 24.71 -28.72
CA ARG A 527 -30.82 24.65 -27.47
C ARG A 527 -30.01 23.36 -27.46
N VAL A 528 -28.70 23.50 -27.54
CA VAL A 528 -27.72 22.41 -27.47
C VAL A 528 -27.27 22.30 -26.02
N ILE A 529 -27.35 21.12 -25.42
CA ILE A 529 -26.98 20.86 -24.04
C ILE A 529 -25.94 19.74 -24.04
N ASN A 530 -24.80 19.99 -23.39
CA ASN A 530 -23.83 18.93 -23.12
C ASN A 530 -24.36 18.08 -21.96
N ASN A 531 -24.75 16.85 -22.27
CA ASN A 531 -25.30 15.88 -21.33
C ASN A 531 -24.43 14.61 -21.30
N GLY A 532 -23.16 14.74 -21.73
CA GLY A 532 -22.14 13.72 -21.63
C GLY A 532 -21.15 14.01 -20.52
N ALA A 533 -20.09 13.22 -20.49
CA ALA A 533 -19.04 13.25 -19.48
C ALA A 533 -17.80 14.06 -19.89
N LEU A 534 -17.76 14.59 -21.12
CA LEU A 534 -16.62 15.32 -21.64
C LEU A 534 -16.96 16.78 -21.92
N VAL A 535 -16.03 17.69 -21.59
CA VAL A 535 -16.13 19.08 -22.03
C VAL A 535 -16.00 19.12 -23.54
N ILE A 536 -16.93 19.80 -24.20
CA ILE A 536 -16.84 20.01 -25.64
C ILE A 536 -16.05 21.28 -25.86
N GLN A 537 -14.93 21.20 -26.57
CA GLN A 537 -14.09 22.35 -26.89
C GLN A 537 -14.68 23.13 -28.06
N LYS A 538 -15.13 22.42 -29.10
CA LYS A 538 -15.75 22.99 -30.31
C LYS A 538 -16.79 22.02 -30.86
N GLY A 539 -17.83 22.55 -31.51
CA GLY A 539 -18.85 21.71 -32.13
C GLY A 539 -19.42 22.30 -33.40
N THR A 540 -19.83 21.46 -34.34
CA THR A 540 -20.52 21.84 -35.57
C THR A 540 -21.85 21.10 -35.64
N PHE A 541 -22.95 21.86 -35.73
CA PHE A 541 -24.32 21.34 -35.77
C PHE A 541 -24.93 21.61 -37.14
N CYS A 542 -25.37 20.57 -37.83
CA CYS A 542 -25.80 20.66 -39.21
C CYS A 542 -27.22 20.10 -39.40
N LEU A 543 -28.08 20.93 -39.96
CA LEU A 543 -29.39 20.52 -40.43
C LEU A 543 -29.30 20.01 -41.87
N THR A 544 -29.86 18.84 -42.10
CA THR A 544 -29.99 18.21 -43.42
C THR A 544 -31.44 17.86 -43.69
N SER A 545 -31.80 17.74 -44.95
CA SER A 545 -33.12 17.28 -45.38
C SER A 545 -33.00 16.70 -46.78
N LYS A 546 -33.42 15.44 -46.97
CA LYS A 546 -33.33 14.76 -48.26
C LYS A 546 -34.05 15.53 -49.38
N ARG A 547 -35.18 16.17 -49.08
CA ARG A 547 -36.07 16.76 -50.12
C ARG A 547 -36.46 18.23 -49.90
N GLY A 548 -36.03 18.89 -48.82
CA GLY A 548 -36.59 20.20 -48.48
C GLY A 548 -35.63 21.37 -48.22
N LEU A 549 -34.35 21.11 -47.95
CA LEU A 549 -33.32 22.16 -47.84
C LEU A 549 -32.47 22.22 -49.11
N ALA A 550 -32.10 23.44 -49.54
CA ALA A 550 -31.28 23.66 -50.73
C ALA A 550 -29.85 23.13 -50.56
N LYS A 551 -29.30 23.20 -49.34
CA LYS A 551 -28.02 22.63 -48.94
C LYS A 551 -28.01 22.33 -47.45
N LYS A 552 -27.05 21.52 -46.99
CA LYS A 552 -26.74 21.32 -45.57
C LYS A 552 -26.45 22.67 -44.92
N ALA A 553 -27.08 22.94 -43.77
CA ALA A 553 -26.95 24.21 -43.06
C ALA A 553 -26.30 23.97 -41.70
N CYS A 554 -25.08 24.46 -41.52
CA CYS A 554 -24.28 24.21 -40.33
C CYS A 554 -24.08 25.46 -39.47
N LYS A 555 -23.91 25.26 -38.16
CA LYS A 555 -23.49 26.30 -37.21
C LYS A 555 -22.43 25.74 -36.27
N LYS A 556 -21.32 26.47 -36.14
CA LYS A 556 -20.26 26.18 -35.17
C LYS A 556 -20.62 26.75 -33.79
N ILE A 557 -20.18 26.06 -32.74
CA ILE A 557 -20.18 26.52 -31.35
C ILE A 557 -18.77 26.41 -30.77
N GLY A 558 -18.44 27.31 -29.86
CA GLY A 558 -17.26 27.18 -29.00
C GLY A 558 -17.54 26.25 -27.82
N ALA A 559 -16.71 26.36 -26.78
CA ALA A 559 -16.72 25.43 -25.67
C ALA A 559 -18.07 25.32 -24.94
N LEU A 560 -18.38 24.12 -24.45
CA LEU A 560 -19.59 23.81 -23.70
C LEU A 560 -19.25 22.87 -22.52
N LYS A 561 -19.23 23.44 -21.31
CA LYS A 561 -19.01 22.72 -20.05
C LYS A 561 -20.11 21.68 -19.77
N LEU A 562 -19.80 20.72 -18.91
CA LEU A 562 -20.73 19.65 -18.49
C LEU A 562 -22.05 20.22 -17.95
N GLY A 563 -23.17 19.61 -18.34
CA GLY A 563 -24.53 20.03 -17.95
C GLY A 563 -24.99 21.40 -18.49
N LYS A 564 -24.11 22.19 -19.11
CA LYS A 564 -24.44 23.52 -19.64
C LYS A 564 -25.03 23.43 -21.04
N GLY A 565 -25.83 24.43 -21.39
CA GLY A 565 -26.47 24.51 -22.69
C GLY A 565 -26.33 25.88 -23.34
N ARG A 566 -26.25 25.90 -24.68
CA ARG A 566 -26.16 27.10 -25.50
C ARG A 566 -27.26 27.13 -26.54
N THR A 567 -27.86 28.30 -26.72
CA THR A 567 -28.83 28.51 -27.81
C THR A 567 -28.09 28.91 -29.08
N VAL A 568 -28.37 28.20 -30.18
CA VAL A 568 -27.81 28.49 -31.50
C VAL A 568 -28.94 28.72 -32.49
N THR A 569 -28.72 29.65 -33.41
CA THR A 569 -29.64 29.87 -34.54
C THR A 569 -29.02 29.36 -35.82
N VAL A 570 -29.65 28.34 -36.42
CA VAL A 570 -29.26 27.79 -37.72
C VAL A 570 -30.15 28.42 -38.80
N LYS A 571 -29.54 29.03 -39.80
CA LYS A 571 -30.23 29.60 -40.97
C LYS A 571 -30.20 28.59 -42.11
N ALA A 572 -31.34 28.07 -42.52
CA ALA A 572 -31.43 27.06 -43.56
C ALA A 572 -32.24 27.60 -44.77
N LYS A 573 -31.73 27.44 -45.99
CA LYS A 573 -32.44 27.84 -47.21
C LYS A 573 -33.35 26.71 -47.67
N VAL A 574 -34.65 26.99 -47.79
CA VAL A 574 -35.66 26.02 -48.25
C VAL A 574 -35.60 25.93 -49.77
N LYS A 575 -35.71 24.72 -50.36
CA LYS A 575 -35.76 24.56 -51.83
C LYS A 575 -36.92 25.38 -52.42
N LYS A 576 -36.78 25.83 -53.67
CA LYS A 576 -37.87 26.54 -54.38
C LYS A 576 -39.07 25.61 -54.63
N ARG A 577 -38.82 24.33 -54.90
CA ARG A 577 -39.84 23.28 -55.09
C ARG A 577 -39.76 22.27 -53.93
N VAL A 578 -40.66 22.38 -52.95
CA VAL A 578 -40.78 21.43 -51.82
C VAL A 578 -42.15 20.76 -51.86
N LYS A 579 -42.17 19.42 -51.94
CA LYS A 579 -43.39 18.59 -51.92
C LYS A 579 -43.85 18.37 -50.47
N GLY A 580 -45.17 18.37 -50.22
CA GLY A 580 -45.79 18.13 -48.91
C GLY A 580 -46.10 19.39 -48.08
N LYS A 581 -46.79 19.19 -46.95
CA LYS A 581 -47.19 20.24 -45.98
C LYS A 581 -46.18 20.44 -44.83
N ARG A 582 -45.23 19.51 -44.67
CA ARG A 582 -44.20 19.50 -43.61
C ARG A 582 -42.81 19.29 -44.21
N LEU A 583 -41.83 19.92 -43.57
CA LEU A 583 -40.41 19.77 -43.85
C LEU A 583 -39.79 18.93 -42.74
N HIS A 584 -39.31 17.74 -43.09
CA HIS A 584 -38.54 16.88 -42.19
C HIS A 584 -37.06 17.28 -42.23
N LEU A 585 -36.50 17.53 -41.06
CA LEU A 585 -35.14 17.99 -40.83
C LEU A 585 -34.41 16.99 -39.94
N ASN A 586 -33.26 16.49 -40.40
CA ASN A 586 -32.36 15.73 -39.57
C ASN A 586 -31.29 16.66 -39.02
N LEU A 587 -30.92 16.45 -37.76
CA LEU A 587 -29.81 17.17 -37.14
C LEU A 587 -28.67 16.20 -36.90
N GLY A 588 -27.55 16.44 -37.56
CA GLY A 588 -26.26 15.81 -37.25
C GLY A 588 -25.35 16.80 -36.54
N TYR A 589 -24.39 16.30 -35.79
CA TYR A 589 -23.34 17.08 -35.16
C TYR A 589 -22.00 16.37 -35.21
N THR A 590 -20.94 17.17 -35.13
CA THR A 590 -19.57 16.73 -34.91
C THR A 590 -18.99 17.62 -33.83
N VAL A 591 -18.52 17.04 -32.74
CA VAL A 591 -17.97 17.76 -31.58
C VAL A 591 -16.55 17.27 -31.32
N ARG A 592 -15.64 18.20 -31.01
CA ARG A 592 -14.33 17.87 -30.47
C ARG A 592 -14.43 17.99 -28.96
N ALA A 593 -14.30 16.85 -28.30
CA ALA A 593 -14.15 16.73 -26.86
C ALA A 593 -12.66 16.55 -26.53
N GLU A 594 -12.35 16.53 -25.23
CA GLU A 594 -10.98 16.27 -24.74
C GLU A 594 -10.43 14.93 -25.28
N SER A 595 -11.23 13.87 -25.28
CA SER A 595 -10.81 12.54 -25.78
C SER A 595 -10.88 12.37 -27.31
N GLY A 596 -11.14 13.43 -28.07
CA GLY A 596 -11.18 13.37 -29.53
C GLY A 596 -12.51 13.81 -30.16
N THR A 597 -12.71 13.43 -31.43
CA THR A 597 -13.87 13.90 -32.23
C THR A 597 -15.00 12.89 -32.21
N VAL A 598 -16.18 13.32 -31.76
CA VAL A 598 -17.41 12.51 -31.73
C VAL A 598 -18.41 13.06 -32.74
N ALA A 599 -18.94 12.20 -33.60
CA ALA A 599 -20.06 12.52 -34.49
C ALA A 599 -21.33 11.82 -34.04
N GLY A 600 -22.48 12.47 -34.22
CA GLY A 600 -23.77 11.91 -33.84
C GLY A 600 -24.94 12.64 -34.50
N GLY A 601 -26.16 12.19 -34.20
CA GLY A 601 -27.37 12.80 -34.72
C GLY A 601 -28.55 12.66 -33.77
N GLN A 602 -29.53 13.53 -33.91
CA GLN A 602 -30.74 13.45 -33.10
C GLN A 602 -31.70 12.38 -33.66
N PRO A 603 -32.07 11.35 -32.89
CA PRO A 603 -33.04 10.35 -33.31
C PRO A 603 -34.40 11.00 -33.63
N GLY A 604 -35.04 10.58 -34.72
CA GLY A 604 -36.40 11.01 -35.09
C GLY A 604 -36.54 12.38 -35.78
N GLY A 605 -35.47 13.19 -35.86
CA GLY A 605 -35.48 14.48 -36.56
C GLY A 605 -36.51 15.50 -36.04
N PHE A 606 -36.73 16.58 -36.80
CA PHE A 606 -37.72 17.62 -36.52
C PHE A 606 -38.64 17.84 -37.70
N ASN A 607 -39.92 18.13 -37.43
CA ASN A 607 -40.88 18.51 -38.45
C ASN A 607 -41.29 19.99 -38.28
N ILE A 608 -41.19 20.78 -39.36
CA ILE A 608 -41.73 22.14 -39.40
C ILE A 608 -42.74 22.30 -40.53
N GLY A 609 -43.76 23.14 -40.35
CA GLY A 609 -44.80 23.35 -41.37
C GLY A 609 -44.28 24.15 -42.58
N ILE A 610 -44.89 23.97 -43.74
CA ILE A 610 -44.61 24.79 -44.94
C ILE A 610 -45.79 25.74 -45.19
N ARG A 611 -45.52 27.05 -45.27
CA ARG A 611 -46.50 28.06 -45.68
C ARG A 611 -46.33 28.32 -47.18
N ARG A 612 -47.24 27.77 -47.99
CA ARG A 612 -47.38 28.12 -49.40
C ARG A 612 -48.13 29.45 -49.49
N LYS A 613 -47.71 30.34 -50.40
CA LYS A 613 -48.60 31.43 -50.82
C LYS A 613 -49.81 30.75 -51.47
N LYS A 614 -51.02 31.17 -51.08
CA LYS A 614 -52.19 30.93 -51.94
C LYS A 614 -51.93 31.61 -53.27
#